data_AF-A0AA95HCY9-F1
#
_entry.id   AF-A0AA95HCY9-F1
#
_cell.length_a   1.000
_cell.length_b   1.000
_cell.length_c   1.000
_cell.angle_alpha   90.00
_cell.angle_beta   90.00
_cell.angle_gamma   90.00
#
_symmetry.space_group_name_H-M   'P 1'
#
loop_
_entity.id
_entity.type
_entity.pdbx_description
1 polymer ?
#
loop_
_entity_poly.entity_id
_entity_poly.type
_entity_poly.pdbx_seq_one_letter_code
_entity_poly.pdbx_strand_id
1 'polypeptide(L)'
;MNVSGMVKNRHLSRAISDMGFFEFRRQLEYKAEMRGAVVVVADRFFASSKTCSAAGCGHKVDKLPLSVREWTCPVCGAVHDRDVNAAKNLEEYAVSYTVSACGGEGSGLGRKPKTKPAPVKQEFNTMTTFS
;
A
#
# COMPACT_ATOMS: atom_id res chain seq x y z
N MET A 1 -3.98 2.22 -8.61
CA MET A 1 -2.99 2.84 -9.53
C MET A 1 -3.51 2.84 -10.96
N ASN A 2 -3.41 3.95 -11.69
CA ASN A 2 -3.75 4.04 -13.13
C ASN A 2 -2.47 4.02 -13.97
N VAL A 3 -1.96 2.81 -14.24
CA VAL A 3 -0.69 2.58 -14.97
C VAL A 3 -0.79 3.09 -16.42
N SER A 4 -1.93 2.88 -17.07
CA SER A 4 -2.18 3.36 -18.45
C SER A 4 -2.05 4.87 -18.56
N GLY A 5 -2.45 5.63 -17.54
CA GLY A 5 -2.27 7.08 -17.50
C GLY A 5 -0.82 7.51 -17.25
N MET A 6 -0.06 6.73 -16.47
CA MET A 6 1.34 7.01 -16.14
C MET A 6 2.26 6.79 -17.37
N VAL A 7 2.01 5.73 -18.15
CA VAL A 7 2.77 5.40 -19.36
C VAL A 7 2.59 6.42 -20.49
N LYS A 8 1.59 7.31 -20.42
CA LYS A 8 1.42 8.41 -21.38
C LYS A 8 2.52 9.49 -21.28
N ASN A 9 3.27 9.54 -20.18
CA ASN A 9 4.39 10.48 -20.04
C ASN A 9 5.60 10.00 -20.86
N ARG A 10 5.90 10.66 -21.97
CA ARG A 10 6.97 10.26 -22.91
C ARG A 10 8.38 10.22 -22.29
N HIS A 11 8.62 10.98 -21.22
CA HIS A 11 9.93 11.01 -20.55
C HIS A 11 10.10 9.86 -19.56
N LEU A 12 9.00 9.37 -18.97
CA LEU A 12 9.02 8.37 -17.89
C LEU A 12 8.40 7.03 -18.30
N SER A 13 7.78 6.93 -19.48
CA SER A 13 7.01 5.77 -19.92
C SER A 13 7.79 4.46 -19.86
N ARG A 14 9.06 4.50 -20.29
CA ARG A 14 9.96 3.33 -20.27
C ARG A 14 10.23 2.89 -18.84
N ALA A 15 10.72 3.79 -17.99
CA ALA A 15 10.99 3.50 -16.58
C ALA A 15 9.74 2.99 -15.84
N ILE A 16 8.57 3.59 -16.09
CA ILE A 16 7.29 3.17 -15.52
C ILE A 16 6.89 1.75 -15.97
N SER A 17 7.16 1.42 -17.24
CA SER A 17 6.88 0.08 -17.77
C SER A 17 7.82 -0.96 -17.18
N ASP A 18 9.11 -0.63 -17.05
CA ASP A 18 10.13 -1.51 -16.49
C ASP A 18 9.86 -1.84 -15.01
N MET A 19 9.22 -0.93 -14.27
CA MET A 19 8.85 -1.17 -12.86
C MET A 19 7.68 -2.15 -12.66
N GLY A 20 6.91 -2.48 -13.70
CA GLY A 20 5.88 -3.53 -13.60
C GLY A 20 4.73 -3.24 -12.63
N PHE A 21 4.33 -1.99 -12.45
CA PHE A 21 3.31 -1.58 -11.46
C PHE A 21 1.96 -2.32 -11.57
N PHE A 22 1.57 -2.73 -12.78
CA PHE A 22 0.36 -3.53 -12.97
C PHE A 22 0.49 -4.90 -12.30
N GLU A 23 1.60 -5.60 -12.55
CA GLU A 23 1.87 -6.91 -11.97
C GLU A 23 2.04 -6.82 -10.45
N PHE A 24 2.70 -5.76 -9.97
CA PHE A 24 2.81 -5.49 -8.54
C PHE A 24 1.42 -5.41 -7.86
N ARG A 25 0.48 -4.64 -8.43
CA ARG A 25 -0.88 -4.57 -7.90
C ARG A 25 -1.60 -5.92 -7.96
N ARG A 26 -1.49 -6.64 -9.09
CA ARG A 26 -2.11 -7.96 -9.27
C ARG A 26 -1.65 -8.93 -8.18
N GLN A 27 -0.35 -8.96 -7.88
CA GLN A 27 0.23 -9.81 -6.85
C GLN A 27 -0.24 -9.43 -5.44
N LEU A 28 -0.37 -8.13 -5.15
CA LEU A 28 -0.91 -7.66 -3.87
C LEU A 28 -2.36 -8.10 -3.68
N GLU A 29 -3.22 -7.89 -4.67
CA GLU A 29 -4.64 -8.28 -4.63
C GLU A 29 -4.78 -9.80 -4.47
N TYR A 30 -4.05 -10.58 -5.27
CA TYR A 30 -4.02 -12.04 -5.20
C TYR A 30 -3.60 -12.54 -3.80
N LYS A 31 -2.48 -12.03 -3.26
CA LYS A 31 -1.96 -12.48 -1.96
C LYS A 31 -2.82 -12.00 -0.79
N ALA A 32 -3.47 -10.84 -0.91
CA ALA A 32 -4.40 -10.35 0.08
C ALA A 32 -5.66 -11.24 0.14
N GLU A 33 -6.23 -11.60 -1.01
CA GLU A 33 -7.38 -12.52 -1.07
C GLU A 33 -7.06 -13.86 -0.41
N MET A 34 -5.88 -14.44 -0.70
CA MET A 34 -5.45 -15.69 -0.08
C MET A 34 -5.32 -15.63 1.45
N ARG A 35 -5.01 -14.44 2.00
CA ARG A 35 -4.80 -14.24 3.45
C ARG A 35 -6.03 -13.64 4.15
N GLY A 36 -7.12 -13.40 3.42
CA GLY A 36 -8.29 -12.69 3.96
C GLY A 36 -8.04 -11.21 4.27
N ALA A 37 -6.97 -10.61 3.73
CA ALA A 37 -6.66 -9.19 3.90
C ALA A 37 -7.39 -8.32 2.87
N VAL A 38 -7.52 -7.02 3.17
CA VAL A 38 -8.14 -6.03 2.28
C VAL A 38 -7.07 -5.11 1.70
N VAL A 39 -7.11 -4.88 0.39
CA VAL A 39 -6.27 -3.88 -0.28
C VAL A 39 -7.08 -2.59 -0.45
N VAL A 40 -6.67 -1.54 0.25
CA VAL A 40 -7.24 -0.19 0.11
C VAL A 40 -6.35 0.61 -0.83
N VAL A 41 -6.96 1.22 -1.85
CA VAL A 41 -6.24 2.08 -2.82
C VAL A 41 -6.61 3.52 -2.55
N ALA A 42 -5.65 4.32 -2.10
CA ALA A 42 -5.85 5.76 -1.91
C ALA A 42 -6.15 6.48 -3.23
N ASP A 43 -6.88 7.60 -3.12
CA ASP A 43 -7.15 8.47 -4.26
C ASP A 43 -5.84 8.91 -4.93
N ARG A 44 -5.89 9.09 -6.26
CA ARG A 44 -4.72 9.44 -7.08
C ARG A 44 -4.08 10.76 -6.64
N PHE A 45 -4.88 11.71 -6.17
CA PHE A 45 -4.44 13.05 -5.78
C PHE A 45 -4.36 13.21 -4.26
N PHE A 46 -4.45 12.11 -3.50
CA PHE A 46 -4.23 12.12 -2.07
C PHE A 46 -2.83 12.64 -1.75
N ALA A 47 -2.76 13.68 -0.94
CA ALA A 47 -1.54 14.45 -0.68
C ALA A 47 -0.62 13.79 0.38
N SER A 48 -0.42 12.47 0.31
CA SER A 48 0.24 11.70 1.37
C SER A 48 1.62 12.21 1.77
N SER A 49 2.43 12.67 0.82
CA SER A 49 3.76 13.23 1.12
C SER A 49 3.76 14.68 1.58
N LYS A 50 2.68 15.44 1.30
CA LYS A 50 2.56 16.87 1.60
C LYS A 50 1.77 17.16 2.88
N THR A 51 1.00 16.21 3.38
CA THR A 51 0.25 16.34 4.63
C THR A 51 1.15 15.96 5.80
N CYS A 52 1.20 16.78 6.84
CA CYS A 52 1.92 16.49 8.07
C CYS A 52 1.24 15.34 8.83
N SER A 53 1.97 14.24 9.05
CA SER A 53 1.50 13.07 9.81
C SER A 53 1.63 13.23 11.33
N ALA A 54 2.13 14.36 11.83
CA ALA A 54 2.21 14.60 13.27
C ALA A 54 0.81 14.68 13.88
N ALA A 55 0.64 14.01 15.03
CA ALA A 55 -0.64 13.95 15.73
C ALA A 55 -1.21 15.36 15.98
N GLY A 56 -2.45 15.59 15.55
CA GLY A 56 -3.15 16.86 15.72
C GLY A 56 -2.75 18.00 14.76
N CYS A 57 -1.84 17.78 13.81
CA CYS A 57 -1.42 18.83 12.87
C CYS A 57 -2.21 18.80 11.55
N GLY A 58 -2.02 17.76 10.72
CA GLY A 58 -2.71 17.63 9.43
C GLY A 58 -2.37 18.71 8.38
N HIS A 59 -1.42 19.61 8.64
CA HIS A 59 -1.09 20.70 7.73
C HIS A 59 -0.58 20.17 6.38
N LYS A 60 -1.16 20.66 5.29
CA LYS A 60 -0.76 20.32 3.92
C LYS A 60 0.10 21.44 3.33
N VAL A 61 1.33 21.12 2.94
CA VAL A 61 2.20 22.07 2.25
C VAL A 61 1.79 22.24 0.78
N ASP A 62 1.94 23.45 0.24
CA ASP A 62 1.54 23.75 -1.14
C ASP A 62 2.46 23.07 -2.17
N LYS A 63 3.77 23.26 -2.00
CA LYS A 63 4.81 22.80 -2.91
C LYS A 63 5.81 21.93 -2.17
N LEU A 64 6.07 20.75 -2.74
CA LEU A 64 7.07 19.80 -2.24
C LEU A 64 7.77 19.15 -3.45
N PRO A 65 8.80 19.79 -4.04
CA PRO A 65 9.49 19.31 -5.24
C PRO A 65 10.12 17.94 -5.03
N LEU A 66 10.17 17.05 -6.03
CA LEU A 66 10.64 15.66 -5.87
C LEU A 66 12.02 15.48 -5.20
N SER A 67 12.91 16.46 -5.34
CA SER A 67 14.26 16.46 -4.73
C SER A 67 14.29 16.61 -3.20
N VAL A 68 13.21 17.11 -2.57
CA VAL A 68 13.20 17.41 -1.13
C VAL A 68 12.91 16.15 -0.30
N ARG A 69 13.93 15.42 0.12
CA ARG A 69 13.73 14.15 0.86
C ARG A 69 13.29 14.35 2.31
N GLU A 70 13.67 15.46 2.92
CA GLU A 70 13.30 15.84 4.29
C GLU A 70 12.69 17.24 4.31
N TRP A 71 11.68 17.48 5.15
CA TRP A 71 11.08 18.79 5.35
C TRP A 71 10.54 18.98 6.77
N THR A 72 10.53 20.23 7.23
CA THR A 72 9.98 20.59 8.54
C THR A 72 8.59 21.19 8.38
N CYS A 73 7.63 20.72 9.15
CA CYS A 73 6.28 21.26 9.16
C CYS A 73 6.27 22.70 9.69
N PRO A 74 5.74 23.68 8.94
CA PRO A 74 5.73 25.08 9.38
C PRO A 74 4.74 25.36 10.52
N VAL A 75 3.81 24.43 10.80
CA VAL A 75 2.78 24.60 11.84
C VAL A 75 3.20 23.98 13.17
N CYS A 76 3.69 22.74 13.16
CA CYS A 76 4.01 22.00 14.38
C CYS A 76 5.51 21.77 14.60
N GLY A 77 6.37 22.14 13.64
CA GLY A 77 7.82 21.96 13.74
C GLY A 77 8.32 20.52 13.57
N ALA A 78 7.43 19.55 13.35
CA ALA A 78 7.83 18.16 13.11
C ALA A 78 8.71 18.02 11.86
N VAL A 79 9.80 17.27 11.97
CA VAL A 79 10.68 16.93 10.85
C VAL A 79 10.21 15.63 10.22
N HIS A 80 10.13 15.60 8.89
CA HIS A 80 9.59 14.48 8.13
C HIS A 80 10.57 14.02 7.06
N ASP A 81 10.97 12.74 7.09
CA ASP A 81 11.31 12.05 5.85
C ASP A 81 10.04 11.90 5.02
N ARG A 82 10.13 12.26 3.73
CA ARG A 82 9.00 12.30 2.81
C ARG A 82 8.28 10.97 2.70
N ASP A 83 9.01 9.87 2.59
CA ASP A 83 8.44 8.56 2.29
C ASP A 83 7.85 7.95 3.56
N VAL A 84 8.52 8.11 4.72
CA VAL A 84 7.98 7.72 6.02
C VAL A 84 6.70 8.48 6.33
N ASN A 85 6.67 9.79 6.08
CA ASN A 85 5.47 10.61 6.26
C ASN A 85 4.34 10.16 5.32
N ALA A 86 4.66 9.88 4.05
CA ALA A 86 3.68 9.36 3.10
C ALA A 86 3.10 8.01 3.53
N ALA A 87 3.93 7.11 4.06
CA ALA A 87 3.50 5.81 4.58
C ALA A 87 2.52 5.97 5.76
N LYS A 88 2.84 6.83 6.74
CA LYS A 88 1.95 7.11 7.88
C LYS A 88 0.59 7.66 7.44
N ASN A 89 0.59 8.59 6.48
CA ASN A 89 -0.68 9.13 5.96
C ASN A 89 -1.48 8.09 5.15
N LEU A 90 -0.82 7.15 4.47
CA LEU A 90 -1.50 6.05 3.78
C LEU A 90 -2.07 5.00 4.75
N GLU A 91 -1.37 4.75 5.86
CA GLU A 91 -1.87 3.92 6.95
C GLU A 91 -3.15 4.51 7.55
N GLU A 92 -3.12 5.79 7.92
CA GLU A 92 -4.30 6.50 8.45
C GLU A 92 -5.46 6.49 7.43
N TYR A 93 -5.16 6.71 6.15
CA TYR A 93 -6.14 6.61 5.08
C TYR A 93 -6.80 5.22 5.03
N ALA A 94 -6.02 4.15 5.20
CA ALA A 94 -6.57 2.79 5.22
C ALA A 94 -7.39 2.50 6.48
N VAL A 95 -6.93 2.95 7.66
CA VAL A 95 -7.65 2.78 8.93
C VAL A 95 -9.02 3.44 8.86
N SER A 96 -9.12 4.68 8.39
CA SER A 96 -10.40 5.38 8.24
C SER A 96 -11.41 4.63 7.37
N TYR A 97 -10.95 3.89 6.36
CA TYR A 97 -11.81 3.04 5.52
C TYR A 97 -12.34 1.81 6.28
N THR A 98 -11.55 1.25 7.20
CA THR A 98 -11.92 0.06 7.98
C THR A 98 -12.80 0.37 9.20
N VAL A 99 -12.66 1.57 9.80
CA VAL A 99 -13.43 1.98 10.99
C VAL A 99 -14.92 2.25 10.67
N SER A 100 -15.27 2.49 9.39
CA SER A 100 -16.66 2.68 8.94
C SER A 100 -17.53 1.39 8.98
N ALA A 101 -16.98 0.25 9.42
CA ALA A 101 -17.67 -1.04 9.41
C ALA A 101 -18.37 -1.44 10.73
N CYS A 102 -18.44 -0.56 11.75
CA CYS A 102 -19.18 -0.85 12.98
C CYS A 102 -20.63 -0.38 12.88
N GLY A 103 -21.43 -1.14 12.12
CA GLY A 103 -22.89 -1.02 12.07
C GLY A 103 -23.54 -2.34 11.66
N GLY A 104 -23.80 -3.21 12.65
CA GLY A 104 -24.75 -4.34 12.56
C GLY A 104 -24.13 -5.72 12.31
N GLU A 105 -24.31 -6.62 13.27
CA GLU A 105 -24.05 -8.06 13.15
C GLU A 105 -24.79 -8.68 11.96
N GLY A 106 -24.09 -9.52 11.20
CA GLY A 106 -24.65 -10.26 10.07
C GLY A 106 -23.73 -11.41 9.67
N SER A 107 -24.00 -12.58 10.26
CA SER A 107 -23.71 -13.96 9.85
C SER A 107 -22.72 -14.19 8.68
N GLY A 108 -21.68 -14.97 8.96
CA GLY A 108 -20.55 -15.26 8.09
C GLY A 108 -20.89 -15.61 6.64
N LEU A 109 -20.22 -14.93 5.72
CA LEU A 109 -20.04 -15.41 4.35
C LEU A 109 -18.65 -16.04 4.26
N GLY A 110 -18.61 -17.38 4.31
CA GLY A 110 -17.45 -18.14 3.91
C GLY A 110 -17.11 -17.80 2.45
N ARG A 111 -16.12 -16.92 2.25
CA ARG A 111 -15.64 -16.55 0.92
C ARG A 111 -14.91 -17.76 0.33
N LYS A 112 -15.54 -18.43 -0.65
CA LYS A 112 -14.84 -19.43 -1.46
C LYS A 112 -13.76 -18.71 -2.29
N PRO A 113 -12.47 -19.05 -2.17
CA PRO A 113 -11.43 -18.46 -2.99
C PRO A 113 -11.69 -18.82 -4.46
N LYS A 114 -11.61 -17.83 -5.36
CA LYS A 114 -11.79 -18.05 -6.81
C LYS A 114 -10.64 -18.85 -7.43
N THR A 115 -9.52 -18.97 -6.73
CA THR A 115 -8.30 -19.59 -7.22
C THR A 115 -7.95 -20.80 -6.38
N LYS A 116 -7.74 -21.95 -7.04
CA LYS A 116 -7.22 -23.15 -6.39
C LYS A 116 -5.78 -22.85 -5.91
N PRO A 117 -5.44 -23.07 -4.63
CA PRO A 117 -4.06 -22.95 -4.17
C PRO A 117 -3.18 -23.96 -4.94
N ALA A 118 -1.96 -23.55 -5.27
CA ALA A 118 -0.99 -24.45 -5.89
C ALA A 118 -0.66 -25.61 -4.92
N PRO A 119 -0.46 -26.85 -5.41
CA PRO A 119 -0.07 -27.95 -4.56
C PRO A 119 1.31 -27.68 -3.99
N VAL A 120 1.40 -27.60 -2.66
CA VAL A 120 2.66 -27.58 -1.93
C VAL A 120 3.30 -28.96 -2.10
N LYS A 121 4.45 -29.03 -2.78
CA LYS A 121 5.26 -30.26 -2.77
C LYS A 121 5.85 -30.41 -1.37
N GLN A 122 5.42 -31.45 -0.67
CA GLN A 122 5.98 -31.85 0.61
C GLN A 122 7.27 -32.63 0.31
N GLU A 123 8.43 -32.03 0.56
CA GLU A 123 9.69 -32.75 0.50
C GLU A 123 9.88 -33.54 1.80
N PHE A 124 10.15 -34.84 1.67
CA PHE A 124 10.33 -35.77 2.78
C PHE A 124 11.73 -35.57 3.36
N ASN A 125 11.82 -35.01 4.56
CA ASN A 125 13.09 -34.83 5.24
C ASN A 125 13.61 -36.19 5.74
N THR A 126 14.60 -36.76 5.06
CA THR A 126 15.24 -38.00 5.51
C THR A 126 16.27 -37.65 6.59
N MET A 127 15.92 -37.91 7.85
CA MET A 127 16.87 -37.90 8.96
C MET A 127 17.86 -39.05 8.78
N THR A 128 19.11 -38.72 8.43
CA THR A 128 20.23 -39.66 8.48
C THR A 128 20.60 -39.92 9.94
N THR A 129 20.22 -41.08 10.47
CA THR A 129 20.80 -41.62 11.70
C THR A 129 22.15 -42.28 11.36
N PHE A 130 23.26 -41.69 11.77
CA PHE A 130 24.53 -42.40 11.87
C PHE A 130 24.57 -43.19 13.18
N SER A 131 24.95 -44.47 13.07
CA SER A 131 25.26 -45.37 14.19
C SER A 131 26.62 -45.04 14.80
#